data_AF-A0A0T6AXM6-F1
#
_entry.id   AF-A0A0T6AXM6-F1
#
_cell.length_a   1.000
_cell.length_b   1.000
_cell.length_c   1.000
_cell.angle_alpha   90.00
_cell.angle_beta   90.00
_cell.angle_gamma   90.00
#
_symmetry.space_group_name_H-M   'P 1'
#
loop_
_entity.id
_entity.type
_entity.pdbx_description
1 polymer ?
#
loop_
_entity_poly.entity_id
_entity_poly.type
_entity_poly.pdbx_seq_one_letter_code
_entity_poly.pdbx_strand_id
1 'polypeptide(L)'
;MLIQRKEDIPVIVDCHRLLGAASDMLFIMKKTVNLGMQNGVDDYSKVMGFQPFVNQRLLPPTFPRYTKIKPRKEALQYFEDMIDKFKCLSKIQSIVFLHQALDFFIEFSKGSPCILSRSALQLLYIGSSTVLTSTNFMVLKDILRDAAKQFISPPALTSKAILHNNQQGKMYVDTFFTHCTRPFASFLQLCGHNRARQRDKLAHLLEEFSALQDEAERVDAYLHNISLNFSRPHLACFGTWILYHTLKIMIMYLLSGFELELYSVHEYYYIYWYLYEFLYGWLVSALTRADTFLIEQELITEVQKSGKGTNKKKSRYKKKSRPYNRDILYYQALQNMCGGYYKALMGFRMDGKLAMPHPQFDSEQVRFEHRFAPFQNLLTPPPVQYPEFRNLTSPGRYQQQPVDSMYLYIAGCKHFHQAKQLFETISPLDGEVSMKLKAEHLKGSPLQIPELLKISKTNFIVLKLLAGGHKKESSIPPEFEFKVNKHFPILKLP
;
A
#
# COMPACT_ATOMS: atom_id res chain seq x y z
N MET A 1 12.73 -18.63 -25.21
CA MET A 1 13.42 -17.33 -25.09
C MET A 1 13.19 -16.56 -26.38
N LEU A 2 12.37 -15.51 -26.36
CA LEU A 2 12.29 -14.58 -27.49
C LEU A 2 13.49 -13.65 -27.38
N ILE A 3 14.46 -13.85 -28.28
CA ILE A 3 15.63 -12.98 -28.43
C ILE A 3 15.11 -11.67 -29.03
N GLN A 4 14.86 -10.66 -28.20
CA GLN A 4 14.66 -9.30 -28.69
C GLN A 4 16.03 -8.75 -29.12
N ARG A 5 16.16 -8.48 -30.43
CA ARG A 5 17.30 -7.76 -30.99
C ARG A 5 17.33 -6.34 -30.43
N LYS A 6 18.54 -5.85 -30.17
CA LYS A 6 18.87 -4.62 -29.44
C LYS A 6 18.47 -3.31 -30.15
N GLU A 7 17.78 -3.35 -31.30
CA GLU A 7 17.71 -2.21 -32.23
C GLU A 7 16.32 -1.63 -32.50
N ASP A 8 15.22 -2.20 -32.01
CA ASP A 8 13.89 -1.59 -32.17
C ASP A 8 13.14 -1.56 -30.83
N ILE A 9 13.49 -0.62 -29.95
CA ILE A 9 12.57 -0.22 -28.89
C ILE A 9 11.59 0.75 -29.58
N PRO A 10 10.34 0.37 -29.89
CA PRO A 10 9.39 1.32 -30.43
C PRO A 10 9.29 2.49 -29.46
N VAL A 11 9.49 3.70 -30.00
CA VAL A 11 9.40 4.93 -29.21
C VAL A 11 8.01 4.95 -28.58
N ILE A 12 7.91 5.22 -27.29
CA ILE A 12 6.64 5.29 -26.54
C ILE A 12 5.55 6.10 -27.25
N VAL A 13 5.97 7.11 -28.01
CA VAL A 13 5.12 7.94 -28.86
C VAL A 13 4.36 7.10 -29.88
N ASP A 14 5.01 6.12 -30.52
CA ASP A 14 4.35 5.17 -31.42
C ASP A 14 3.38 4.26 -30.69
N CYS A 15 3.71 3.80 -29.48
CA CYS A 15 2.77 3.02 -28.67
C CYS A 15 1.49 3.82 -28.36
N HIS A 16 1.61 5.09 -27.97
CA HIS A 16 0.45 5.95 -27.73
C HIS A 16 -0.38 6.17 -28.99
N ARG A 17 0.27 6.41 -30.13
CA ARG A 17 -0.39 6.59 -31.42
C ARG A 17 -1.16 5.33 -31.83
N LEU A 18 -0.54 4.15 -31.70
CA LEU A 18 -1.17 2.87 -32.01
C LEU A 18 -2.34 2.55 -31.07
N LEU A 19 -2.20 2.82 -29.77
CA LEU A 19 -3.29 2.68 -28.80
C LEU A 19 -4.43 3.67 -29.06
N GLY A 20 -4.12 4.89 -29.54
CA GLY A 20 -5.09 5.87 -29.99
C GLY A 20 -5.90 5.36 -31.19
N ALA A 21 -5.22 4.95 -32.25
CA ALA A 21 -5.85 4.39 -33.45
C ALA A 21 -6.71 3.15 -33.13
N ALA A 22 -6.23 2.27 -32.25
CA ALA A 22 -7.01 1.11 -31.80
C ALA A 22 -8.28 1.52 -31.02
N SER A 23 -8.21 2.58 -30.22
CA SER A 23 -9.36 3.16 -29.52
C SER A 23 -10.43 3.65 -30.51
N ASP A 24 -10.00 4.36 -31.56
CA ASP A 24 -10.90 4.91 -32.59
C ASP A 24 -11.56 3.79 -33.39
N MET A 25 -10.79 2.75 -33.75
CA MET A 25 -11.34 1.56 -34.42
C MET A 25 -12.35 0.83 -33.54
N LEU A 26 -12.06 0.62 -32.24
CA LEU A 26 -13.01 -0.03 -31.33
C LEU A 26 -14.31 0.75 -31.19
N PHE A 27 -14.25 2.09 -31.19
CA PHE A 27 -15.44 2.93 -31.16
C PHE A 27 -16.35 2.68 -32.38
N ILE A 28 -15.76 2.58 -33.58
CA ILE A 28 -16.49 2.23 -34.81
C ILE A 28 -17.08 0.83 -34.70
N MET A 29 -16.27 -0.17 -34.29
CA MET A 29 -16.71 -1.56 -34.12
C MET A 29 -17.87 -1.69 -33.13
N LYS A 30 -17.86 -0.92 -32.04
CA LYS A 30 -18.92 -0.92 -31.01
C LYS A 30 -20.24 -0.37 -31.57
N LYS A 31 -20.19 0.65 -32.42
CA LYS A 31 -21.37 1.19 -33.12
C LYS A 31 -21.95 0.22 -34.16
N THR A 32 -21.09 -0.54 -34.83
CA THR A 32 -21.50 -1.44 -35.92
C THR A 32 -21.69 -2.90 -35.50
N VAL A 33 -21.43 -3.26 -34.22
CA VAL A 33 -21.49 -4.64 -33.73
C VAL A 33 -22.83 -5.35 -33.98
N ASN A 34 -23.94 -4.58 -34.01
CA ASN A 34 -25.28 -5.12 -34.24
C ASN A 34 -25.55 -5.46 -35.71
N LEU A 35 -24.72 -4.97 -36.65
CA LEU A 35 -24.88 -5.22 -38.09
C LEU A 35 -24.35 -6.60 -38.53
N GLY A 36 -23.57 -7.28 -37.67
CA GLY A 36 -23.07 -8.63 -37.95
C GLY A 36 -24.12 -9.71 -37.69
N MET A 37 -23.87 -10.94 -38.18
CA MET A 37 -24.74 -12.09 -37.87
C MET A 37 -24.93 -12.23 -36.37
N GLN A 38 -26.19 -12.23 -35.94
CA GLN A 38 -26.58 -12.40 -34.55
C GLN A 38 -26.59 -13.88 -34.20
N ASN A 39 -25.99 -14.22 -33.06
CA ASN A 39 -26.03 -15.57 -32.54
C ASN A 39 -27.48 -15.89 -32.10
N GLY A 40 -27.97 -17.09 -32.40
CA GLY A 40 -29.24 -17.59 -31.85
C GLY A 40 -29.20 -17.65 -30.31
N VAL A 41 -30.38 -17.73 -29.70
CA VAL A 41 -30.63 -17.62 -28.23
C VAL A 41 -29.83 -18.63 -27.38
N ASP A 42 -29.32 -19.70 -27.98
CA ASP A 42 -28.51 -20.69 -27.27
C ASP A 42 -27.05 -20.24 -27.09
N ASP A 43 -26.53 -20.37 -25.87
CA ASP A 43 -25.11 -20.17 -25.50
C ASP A 43 -24.12 -21.03 -26.32
N TYR A 44 -24.63 -22.01 -27.07
CA TYR A 44 -23.89 -22.91 -27.99
C TYR A 44 -24.15 -22.65 -29.46
N SER A 45 -24.82 -21.54 -29.80
CA SER A 45 -25.05 -21.12 -31.18
C SER A 45 -23.74 -21.21 -31.97
N LYS A 46 -23.79 -21.96 -33.08
CA LYS A 46 -22.66 -22.21 -33.97
C LYS A 46 -22.09 -20.88 -34.46
N VAL A 47 -21.11 -20.33 -33.75
CA VAL A 47 -20.33 -19.20 -34.25
C VAL A 47 -19.57 -19.72 -35.46
N MET A 48 -19.78 -19.07 -36.61
CA MET A 48 -19.09 -19.45 -37.85
C MET A 48 -17.58 -19.57 -37.61
N GLY A 49 -17.00 -20.73 -37.93
CA GLY A 49 -15.57 -21.01 -37.73
C GLY A 49 -15.17 -21.52 -36.34
N PHE A 50 -16.09 -21.60 -35.37
CA PHE A 50 -15.83 -22.16 -34.04
C PHE A 50 -16.61 -23.45 -33.80
N GLN A 51 -15.89 -24.55 -33.54
CA GLN A 51 -16.47 -25.83 -33.13
C GLN A 51 -16.06 -26.12 -31.68
N PRO A 52 -16.96 -26.00 -30.69
CA PRO A 52 -16.64 -26.12 -29.26
C PRO A 52 -15.94 -27.44 -28.88
N PHE A 53 -16.20 -28.51 -29.63
CA PHE A 53 -15.72 -29.87 -29.35
C PHE A 53 -14.55 -30.32 -30.22
N VAL A 54 -13.98 -29.44 -31.04
CA VAL A 54 -12.93 -29.84 -32.01
C VAL A 54 -11.73 -30.51 -31.33
N ASN A 55 -11.38 -30.06 -30.13
CA ASN A 55 -10.25 -30.59 -29.36
C ASN A 55 -10.65 -31.63 -28.31
N GLN A 56 -11.91 -32.09 -28.26
CA GLN A 56 -12.38 -32.98 -27.19
C GLN A 56 -11.58 -34.29 -27.11
N ARG A 57 -11.12 -34.80 -28.25
CA ARG A 57 -10.29 -36.02 -28.33
C ARG A 57 -8.81 -35.78 -27.97
N LEU A 58 -8.37 -34.53 -27.90
CA LEU A 58 -7.00 -34.13 -27.52
C LEU A 58 -6.89 -33.76 -26.04
N LEU A 59 -8.01 -33.65 -25.32
CA LEU A 59 -8.01 -33.31 -23.90
C LEU A 59 -7.63 -34.54 -23.06
N PRO A 60 -6.78 -34.38 -22.02
CA PRO A 60 -6.53 -35.44 -21.06
C PRO A 60 -7.84 -35.86 -20.37
N PRO A 61 -7.93 -37.09 -19.81
CA PRO A 61 -9.12 -37.60 -19.12
C PRO A 61 -9.42 -36.77 -17.88
N THR A 62 -10.13 -35.66 -18.11
CA THR A 62 -10.55 -34.67 -17.14
C THR A 62 -11.97 -34.26 -17.51
N PHE A 63 -12.74 -33.74 -16.55
CA PHE A 63 -14.09 -33.27 -16.84
C PHE A 63 -14.09 -32.29 -18.02
N PRO A 64 -14.92 -32.52 -19.06
CA PRO A 64 -14.97 -31.64 -20.22
C PRO A 64 -15.21 -30.19 -19.81
N ARG A 65 -14.27 -29.31 -20.16
CA ARG A 65 -14.41 -27.86 -19.94
C ARG A 65 -14.90 -27.22 -21.23
N TYR A 66 -16.12 -26.71 -21.23
CA TYR A 66 -16.67 -25.97 -22.35
C TYR A 66 -16.08 -24.56 -22.39
N THR A 67 -15.56 -24.16 -23.55
CA THR A 67 -15.11 -22.78 -23.77
C THR A 67 -16.33 -21.87 -23.81
N LYS A 68 -16.49 -21.02 -22.79
CA LYS A 68 -17.51 -19.96 -22.80
C LYS A 68 -17.09 -18.87 -23.77
N ILE A 69 -17.83 -18.71 -24.87
CA ILE A 69 -17.61 -17.62 -25.82
C ILE A 69 -18.29 -16.37 -25.26
N LYS A 70 -17.49 -15.31 -25.01
CA LYS A 70 -18.05 -14.04 -24.52
C LYS A 70 -18.90 -13.35 -25.61
N PRO A 71 -20.02 -12.69 -25.24
CA PRO A 71 -20.76 -11.86 -26.16
C PRO A 71 -19.88 -10.78 -26.80
N ARG A 72 -20.11 -10.47 -28.09
CA ARG A 72 -19.28 -9.50 -28.84
C ARG A 72 -19.21 -8.12 -28.16
N LYS A 73 -20.33 -7.65 -27.60
CA LYS A 73 -20.39 -6.36 -26.87
C LYS A 73 -19.48 -6.34 -25.65
N GLU A 74 -19.50 -7.41 -24.85
CA GLU A 74 -18.62 -7.55 -23.69
C GLU A 74 -17.15 -7.68 -24.09
N ALA A 75 -16.86 -8.38 -25.20
CA ALA A 75 -15.49 -8.51 -25.71
C ALA A 75 -14.93 -7.14 -26.16
N LEU A 76 -15.72 -6.33 -26.87
CA LEU A 76 -15.33 -4.98 -27.27
C LEU A 76 -15.09 -4.07 -26.06
N GLN A 77 -15.96 -4.12 -25.04
CA GLN A 77 -15.74 -3.38 -23.79
C GLN A 77 -14.45 -3.82 -23.09
N TYR A 78 -14.18 -5.12 -23.04
CA TYR A 78 -12.93 -5.64 -22.47
C TYR A 78 -11.69 -5.09 -23.19
N PHE A 79 -11.71 -5.00 -24.52
CA PHE A 79 -10.59 -4.41 -25.28
C PHE A 79 -10.44 -2.92 -25.04
N GLU A 80 -11.54 -2.17 -24.94
CA GLU A 80 -11.54 -0.74 -24.60
C GLU A 80 -10.88 -0.49 -23.24
N ASP A 81 -11.34 -1.22 -22.21
CA ASP A 81 -10.77 -1.16 -20.86
C ASP A 81 -9.28 -1.54 -20.84
N MET A 82 -8.88 -2.49 -21.70
CA MET A 82 -7.49 -2.93 -21.82
C MET A 82 -6.59 -1.87 -22.47
N ILE A 83 -7.07 -1.19 -23.52
CA ILE A 83 -6.36 -0.07 -24.15
C ILE A 83 -6.16 1.06 -23.15
N ASP A 84 -7.18 1.42 -22.39
CA ASP A 84 -7.07 2.47 -21.37
C ASP A 84 -6.09 2.10 -20.27
N LYS A 85 -6.05 0.83 -19.85
CA LYS A 85 -5.00 0.32 -18.96
C LYS A 85 -3.61 0.49 -19.59
N PHE A 86 -3.41 0.13 -20.86
CA PHE A 86 -2.11 0.31 -21.52
C PHE A 86 -1.68 1.79 -21.66
N LYS A 87 -2.61 2.68 -21.99
CA LYS A 87 -2.37 4.14 -21.98
C LYS A 87 -2.02 4.66 -20.58
N CYS A 88 -2.52 4.02 -19.53
CA CYS A 88 -2.11 4.34 -18.17
C CYS A 88 -0.71 3.80 -17.88
N LEU A 89 -0.41 2.57 -18.31
CA LEU A 89 0.88 1.90 -18.08
C LEU A 89 2.07 2.61 -18.70
N SER A 90 1.92 3.21 -19.89
CA SER A 90 3.00 3.95 -20.55
C SER A 90 3.56 5.10 -19.70
N LYS A 91 2.77 5.62 -18.76
CA LYS A 91 3.18 6.67 -17.81
C LYS A 91 4.26 6.23 -16.84
N ILE A 92 4.45 4.93 -16.63
CA ILE A 92 5.49 4.45 -15.72
C ILE A 92 6.90 4.85 -16.16
N GLN A 93 7.10 5.15 -17.43
CA GLN A 93 8.40 5.52 -17.97
C GLN A 93 8.84 6.96 -17.63
N SER A 94 7.90 7.84 -17.27
CA SER A 94 8.25 9.17 -16.76
C SER A 94 8.57 9.15 -15.27
N ILE A 95 8.34 8.03 -14.59
CA ILE A 95 8.56 7.89 -13.15
C ILE A 95 10.00 7.44 -12.89
N VAL A 96 10.79 8.36 -12.34
CA VAL A 96 12.21 8.13 -12.01
C VAL A 96 12.39 7.68 -10.56
N PHE A 97 11.49 8.08 -9.66
CA PHE A 97 11.63 7.83 -8.23
C PHE A 97 10.98 6.52 -7.79
N LEU A 98 11.70 5.75 -6.95
CA LEU A 98 11.25 4.43 -6.50
C LEU A 98 9.90 4.47 -5.76
N HIS A 99 9.70 5.41 -4.82
CA HIS A 99 8.45 5.47 -4.06
C HIS A 99 7.25 5.76 -4.96
N GLN A 100 7.42 6.65 -5.95
CA GLN A 100 6.38 6.93 -6.94
C GLN A 100 6.08 5.70 -7.81
N ALA A 101 7.11 4.94 -8.19
CA ALA A 101 6.93 3.71 -8.95
C ALA A 101 6.22 2.64 -8.11
N LEU A 102 6.61 2.44 -6.85
CA LEU A 102 5.93 1.53 -5.94
C LEU A 102 4.46 1.89 -5.76
N ASP A 103 4.15 3.17 -5.52
CA ASP A 103 2.77 3.62 -5.40
C ASP A 103 1.99 3.40 -6.70
N PHE A 104 2.60 3.65 -7.88
CA PHE A 104 1.98 3.33 -9.17
C PHE A 104 1.67 1.82 -9.30
N PHE A 105 2.63 0.96 -8.96
CA PHE A 105 2.48 -0.50 -9.03
C PHE A 105 1.37 -1.01 -8.11
N ILE A 106 1.34 -0.52 -6.87
CA ILE A 106 0.34 -0.89 -5.86
C ILE A 106 -1.05 -0.43 -6.31
N GLU A 107 -1.20 0.83 -6.74
CA GLU A 107 -2.49 1.37 -7.19
C GLU A 107 -2.97 0.68 -8.48
N PHE A 108 -2.09 0.45 -9.46
CA PHE A 108 -2.46 -0.27 -10.67
C PHE A 108 -2.94 -1.70 -10.35
N SER A 109 -2.26 -2.38 -9.43
CA SER A 109 -2.64 -3.70 -8.96
C SER A 109 -4.02 -3.72 -8.29
N LYS A 110 -4.46 -2.63 -7.62
CA LYS A 110 -5.78 -2.55 -6.92
C LYS A 110 -6.97 -2.69 -7.84
N GLY A 111 -6.83 -2.28 -9.10
CA GLY A 111 -7.84 -2.44 -10.13
C GLY A 111 -8.02 -3.87 -10.66
N SER A 112 -7.37 -4.88 -10.06
CA SER A 112 -7.36 -6.28 -10.50
C SER A 112 -7.11 -6.46 -12.01
N PRO A 113 -6.05 -5.87 -12.58
CA PRO A 113 -5.75 -5.94 -14.00
C PRO A 113 -5.51 -7.38 -14.48
N CYS A 114 -5.78 -7.63 -15.76
CA CYS A 114 -5.56 -8.93 -16.38
C CYS A 114 -4.05 -9.27 -16.42
N ILE A 115 -3.74 -10.54 -16.68
CA ILE A 115 -2.34 -11.02 -16.69
C ILE A 115 -1.49 -10.24 -17.68
N LEU A 116 -2.02 -9.93 -18.86
CA LEU A 116 -1.29 -9.20 -19.89
C LEU A 116 -0.89 -7.80 -19.40
N SER A 117 -1.83 -7.04 -18.84
CA SER A 117 -1.53 -5.68 -18.35
C SER A 117 -0.59 -5.71 -17.14
N ARG A 118 -0.71 -6.70 -16.24
CA ARG A 118 0.25 -6.88 -15.13
C ARG A 118 1.65 -7.19 -15.64
N SER A 119 1.78 -8.13 -16.59
CA SER A 119 3.07 -8.48 -17.19
C SER A 119 3.67 -7.30 -17.96
N ALA A 120 2.85 -6.51 -18.67
CA ALA A 120 3.32 -5.34 -19.39
C ALA A 120 3.88 -4.27 -18.44
N LEU A 121 3.24 -3.99 -17.29
CA LEU A 121 3.79 -3.07 -16.29
C LEU A 121 5.19 -3.52 -15.82
N GLN A 122 5.31 -4.80 -15.50
CA GLN A 122 6.58 -5.40 -15.09
C GLN A 122 7.63 -5.24 -16.21
N LEU A 123 7.28 -5.51 -17.46
CA LEU A 123 8.22 -5.33 -18.58
C LEU A 123 8.58 -3.86 -18.85
N LEU A 124 7.65 -2.93 -18.71
CA LEU A 124 7.90 -1.51 -19.01
C LEU A 124 8.81 -0.83 -17.99
N TYR A 125 8.73 -1.22 -16.71
CA TYR A 125 9.55 -0.63 -15.65
C TYR A 125 10.76 -1.49 -15.29
N ILE A 126 10.59 -2.81 -15.28
CA ILE A 126 11.59 -3.78 -14.81
C ILE A 126 12.32 -4.46 -15.99
N GLY A 127 11.60 -4.74 -17.08
CA GLY A 127 12.13 -5.38 -18.29
C GLY A 127 12.79 -4.43 -19.31
N SER A 128 12.48 -3.14 -19.27
CA SER A 128 13.09 -2.11 -20.11
C SER A 128 14.45 -1.71 -19.53
N SER A 129 15.50 -2.47 -19.84
CA SER A 129 16.92 -2.10 -19.64
C SER A 129 17.40 -1.74 -18.22
N THR A 130 16.61 -1.89 -17.14
CA THR A 130 16.98 -1.27 -15.84
C THR A 130 17.10 -2.19 -14.62
N VAL A 131 16.55 -3.41 -14.53
CA VAL A 131 16.53 -4.09 -13.20
C VAL A 131 16.86 -5.60 -13.13
N LEU A 132 16.62 -6.45 -14.15
CA LEU A 132 16.64 -7.92 -13.94
C LEU A 132 17.66 -8.76 -14.71
N THR A 133 18.55 -8.17 -15.51
CA THR A 133 19.73 -8.88 -16.02
C THR A 133 20.93 -8.62 -15.10
N SER A 134 21.91 -9.52 -15.09
CA SER A 134 23.08 -9.47 -14.17
C SER A 134 23.86 -8.14 -14.22
N THR A 135 23.78 -7.39 -15.33
CA THR A 135 24.37 -6.05 -15.51
C THR A 135 23.55 -4.91 -14.90
N ASN A 136 22.26 -5.14 -14.60
CA ASN A 136 21.28 -4.10 -14.29
C ASN A 136 20.93 -4.00 -12.79
N PHE A 137 21.38 -4.94 -11.95
CA PHE A 137 21.30 -4.78 -10.48
C PHE A 137 22.04 -3.53 -9.99
N MET A 138 23.06 -3.07 -10.72
CA MET A 138 23.76 -1.81 -10.42
C MET A 138 22.83 -0.60 -10.56
N VAL A 139 21.93 -0.59 -11.55
CA VAL A 139 20.98 0.51 -11.76
C VAL A 139 19.92 0.52 -10.64
N LEU A 140 19.38 -0.64 -10.26
CA LEU A 140 18.44 -0.70 -9.13
C LEU A 140 19.10 -0.27 -7.82
N LYS A 141 20.35 -0.66 -7.59
CA LYS A 141 21.14 -0.23 -6.43
C LYS A 141 21.26 1.28 -6.37
N ASP A 142 21.55 1.94 -7.49
CA ASP A 142 21.64 3.40 -7.56
C ASP A 142 20.27 4.07 -7.32
N ILE A 143 19.20 3.52 -7.91
CA ILE A 143 17.82 3.98 -7.65
C ILE A 143 17.46 3.86 -6.17
N LEU A 144 17.83 2.75 -5.52
CA LEU A 144 17.60 2.52 -4.09
C LEU A 144 18.39 3.49 -3.22
N ARG A 145 19.64 3.74 -3.58
CA ARG A 145 20.51 4.72 -2.90
C ARG A 145 19.93 6.13 -2.98
N ASP A 146 19.45 6.52 -4.16
CA ASP A 146 18.81 7.82 -4.37
C ASP A 146 17.46 7.91 -3.64
N ALA A 147 16.69 6.81 -3.60
CA ALA A 147 15.44 6.75 -2.85
C ALA A 147 15.66 6.92 -1.34
N ALA A 148 16.69 6.27 -0.77
CA ALA A 148 17.06 6.46 0.64
C ALA A 148 17.51 7.91 0.91
N LYS A 149 18.31 8.49 0.00
CA LYS A 149 18.77 9.88 0.08
C LYS A 149 17.61 10.88 0.04
N GLN A 150 16.64 10.68 -0.85
CA GLN A 150 15.45 11.53 -0.91
C GLN A 150 14.55 11.36 0.30
N PHE A 151 14.49 10.14 0.85
CA PHE A 151 13.62 9.83 1.98
C PHE A 151 14.05 10.50 3.29
N ILE A 152 15.31 10.33 3.66
CA ILE A 152 15.80 10.73 4.99
C ILE A 152 17.12 11.50 4.94
N SER A 153 17.69 11.71 3.75
CA SER A 153 18.98 12.38 3.55
C SER A 153 20.06 11.90 4.53
N PRO A 154 20.44 10.60 4.52
CA PRO A 154 21.43 10.06 5.45
C PRO A 154 22.75 10.84 5.33
N PRO A 155 23.39 11.25 6.45
CA PRO A 155 24.64 12.00 6.42
C PRO A 155 25.75 11.31 5.60
N ALA A 156 25.79 9.97 5.62
CA ALA A 156 26.77 9.20 4.85
C ALA A 156 26.57 9.31 3.32
N LEU A 157 25.37 9.67 2.86
CA LEU A 157 25.07 9.87 1.44
C LEU A 157 25.09 11.34 1.01
N THR A 158 24.95 12.28 1.95
CA THR A 158 24.92 13.72 1.67
C THR A 158 26.27 14.39 1.91
N SER A 159 27.02 13.96 2.92
CA SER A 159 28.35 14.49 3.24
C SER A 159 29.45 13.57 2.73
N LYS A 160 30.21 14.04 1.74
CA LYS A 160 31.39 13.32 1.24
C LYS A 160 32.43 13.12 2.35
N ALA A 161 32.49 14.01 3.35
CA ALA A 161 33.50 13.99 4.41
C ALA A 161 33.46 12.75 5.31
N ILE A 162 32.26 12.24 5.62
CA ILE A 162 32.09 11.07 6.51
C ILE A 162 32.72 9.81 5.89
N LEU A 163 32.55 9.63 4.58
CA LEU A 163 33.03 8.45 3.86
C LEU A 163 34.37 8.67 3.15
N HIS A 164 34.86 9.91 3.01
CA HIS A 164 36.03 10.23 2.16
C HIS A 164 37.24 9.36 2.51
N ASN A 165 37.61 9.30 3.78
CA ASN A 165 38.78 8.57 4.29
C ASN A 165 38.42 7.20 4.92
N ASN A 166 37.15 6.80 4.93
CA ASN A 166 36.72 5.54 5.56
C ASN A 166 36.30 4.52 4.49
N GLN A 167 37.26 3.73 4.02
CA GLN A 167 37.02 2.69 2.99
C GLN A 167 36.04 1.62 3.49
N GLN A 168 36.17 1.20 4.75
CA GLN A 168 35.26 0.22 5.37
C GLN A 168 33.80 0.70 5.36
N GLY A 169 33.56 1.96 5.72
CA GLY A 169 32.22 2.56 5.70
C GLY A 169 31.64 2.66 4.29
N LYS A 170 32.48 2.96 3.28
CA LYS A 170 32.07 2.89 1.88
C LYS A 170 31.65 1.48 1.49
N MET A 171 32.43 0.46 1.86
CA MET A 171 32.11 -0.94 1.58
C MET A 171 30.81 -1.39 2.26
N TYR A 172 30.57 -1.02 3.51
CA TYR A 172 29.34 -1.35 4.22
C TYR A 172 28.10 -0.73 3.56
N VAL A 173 28.15 0.55 3.22
CA VAL A 173 27.04 1.22 2.50
C VAL A 173 26.81 0.57 1.14
N ASP A 174 27.89 0.28 0.41
CA ASP A 174 27.81 -0.32 -0.93
C ASP A 174 27.22 -1.74 -0.91
N THR A 175 27.65 -2.55 0.05
CA THR A 175 27.17 -3.92 0.28
C THR A 175 25.70 -3.91 0.69
N PHE A 176 25.32 -3.04 1.62
CA PHE A 176 23.93 -2.88 2.07
C PHE A 176 22.96 -2.57 0.92
N PHE A 177 23.28 -1.59 0.06
CA PHE A 177 22.41 -1.30 -1.09
C PHE A 177 22.43 -2.42 -2.13
N THR A 178 23.52 -3.17 -2.25
CA THR A 178 23.56 -4.37 -3.10
C THR A 178 22.61 -5.43 -2.59
N HIS A 179 22.59 -5.70 -1.28
CA HIS A 179 21.64 -6.65 -0.66
C HIS A 179 20.20 -6.18 -0.73
N CYS A 180 19.93 -4.86 -0.69
CA CYS A 180 18.58 -4.31 -0.90
C CYS A 180 17.99 -4.63 -2.28
N THR A 181 18.83 -4.83 -3.32
CA THR A 181 18.31 -4.95 -4.70
C THR A 181 17.30 -6.07 -4.89
N ARG A 182 17.60 -7.29 -4.38
CA ARG A 182 16.72 -8.45 -4.56
C ARG A 182 15.38 -8.29 -3.82
N PRO A 183 15.31 -7.96 -2.52
CA PRO A 183 14.04 -7.80 -1.82
C PRO A 183 13.17 -6.69 -2.42
N PHE A 184 13.75 -5.57 -2.84
CA PHE A 184 12.98 -4.50 -3.49
C PHE A 184 12.51 -4.88 -4.90
N ALA A 185 13.29 -5.65 -5.66
CA ALA A 185 12.83 -6.21 -6.92
C ALA A 185 11.66 -7.18 -6.71
N SER A 186 11.75 -8.07 -5.70
CA SER A 186 10.65 -8.94 -5.28
C SER A 186 9.40 -8.14 -4.88
N PHE A 187 9.57 -6.99 -4.21
CA PHE A 187 8.46 -6.12 -3.83
C PHE A 187 7.76 -5.48 -5.04
N LEU A 188 8.51 -5.02 -6.05
CA LEU A 188 7.92 -4.54 -7.31
C LEU A 188 7.20 -5.67 -8.07
N GLN A 189 7.81 -6.85 -8.13
CA GLN A 189 7.24 -8.03 -8.80
C GLN A 189 5.97 -8.54 -8.12
N LEU A 190 5.85 -8.35 -6.80
CA LEU A 190 4.66 -8.69 -6.02
C LEU A 190 3.38 -8.16 -6.68
N CYS A 191 3.39 -6.89 -7.08
CA CYS A 191 2.23 -6.21 -7.68
C CYS A 191 1.83 -6.81 -9.05
N GLY A 192 2.70 -7.60 -9.67
CA GLY A 192 2.43 -8.35 -10.89
C GLY A 192 1.65 -9.65 -10.67
N HIS A 193 1.49 -10.12 -9.43
CA HIS A 193 0.73 -11.34 -9.11
C HIS A 193 -0.78 -11.08 -8.93
N ASN A 194 -1.58 -12.15 -8.83
CA ASN A 194 -2.98 -12.02 -8.41
C ASN A 194 -3.06 -11.81 -6.88
N ARG A 195 -4.21 -11.38 -6.37
CA ARG A 195 -4.39 -10.98 -4.95
C ARG A 195 -4.06 -12.08 -3.95
N ALA A 196 -4.51 -13.31 -4.18
CA ALA A 196 -4.19 -14.44 -3.30
C ALA A 196 -2.67 -14.70 -3.27
N ARG A 197 -2.03 -14.74 -4.43
CA ARG A 197 -0.57 -14.92 -4.52
C ARG A 197 0.23 -13.76 -3.95
N GLN A 198 -0.32 -12.53 -4.00
CA GLN A 198 0.26 -11.37 -3.33
C GLN A 198 0.29 -11.58 -1.81
N ARG A 199 -0.81 -12.05 -1.21
CA ARG A 199 -0.86 -12.38 0.23
C ARG A 199 0.23 -13.38 0.63
N ASP A 200 0.35 -14.49 -0.10
CA ASP A 200 1.36 -15.52 0.18
C ASP A 200 2.78 -14.94 0.14
N LYS A 201 3.09 -14.17 -0.91
CA LYS A 201 4.42 -13.61 -1.13
C LYS A 201 4.76 -12.48 -0.16
N LEU A 202 3.77 -11.74 0.36
CA LEU A 202 4.00 -10.74 1.40
C LEU A 202 4.60 -11.37 2.67
N ALA A 203 4.17 -12.58 3.05
CA ALA A 203 4.72 -13.27 4.22
C ALA A 203 6.22 -13.57 4.03
N HIS A 204 6.62 -14.12 2.88
CA HIS A 204 8.04 -14.37 2.57
C HIS A 204 8.86 -13.08 2.44
N LEU A 205 8.25 -12.02 1.90
CA LEU A 205 8.93 -10.73 1.76
C LEU A 205 9.28 -10.12 3.13
N LEU A 206 8.47 -10.37 4.16
CA LEU A 206 8.76 -9.91 5.52
C LEU A 206 10.01 -10.57 6.11
N GLU A 207 10.28 -11.84 5.79
CA GLU A 207 11.53 -12.52 6.19
C GLU A 207 12.76 -11.86 5.54
N GLU A 208 12.68 -11.56 4.24
CA GLU A 208 13.76 -10.84 3.53
C GLU A 208 13.98 -9.44 4.09
N PHE A 209 12.90 -8.70 4.41
CA PHE A 209 13.00 -7.36 4.99
C PHE A 209 13.46 -7.36 6.45
N SER A 210 13.18 -8.42 7.21
CA SER A 210 13.73 -8.60 8.56
C SER A 210 15.25 -8.64 8.55
N ALA A 211 15.84 -9.42 7.63
CA ALA A 211 17.29 -9.47 7.48
C ALA A 211 17.88 -8.11 7.07
N LEU A 212 17.18 -7.35 6.22
CA LEU A 212 17.58 -5.99 5.85
C LEU A 212 17.49 -5.00 7.01
N GLN A 213 16.54 -5.15 7.94
CA GLN A 213 16.47 -4.32 9.15
C GLN A 213 17.71 -4.51 10.01
N ASP A 214 18.07 -5.77 10.31
CA ASP A 214 19.25 -6.09 11.12
C ASP A 214 20.54 -5.56 10.47
N GLU A 215 20.66 -5.67 9.15
CA GLU A 215 21.80 -5.13 8.42
C GLU A 215 21.82 -3.60 8.46
N ALA A 216 20.69 -2.94 8.25
CA ALA A 216 20.58 -1.49 8.30
C ALA A 216 20.97 -0.94 9.68
N GLU A 217 20.55 -1.59 10.77
CA GLU A 217 20.93 -1.20 12.13
C GLU A 217 22.43 -1.33 12.38
N ARG A 218 23.07 -2.42 11.91
CA ARG A 218 24.54 -2.58 12.01
C ARG A 218 25.29 -1.51 11.23
N VAL A 219 24.84 -1.19 10.01
CA VAL A 219 25.45 -0.16 9.17
C VAL A 219 25.27 1.22 9.80
N ASP A 220 24.06 1.54 10.28
CA ASP A 220 23.78 2.79 10.98
C ASP A 220 24.64 2.94 12.25
N ALA A 221 24.77 1.89 13.05
CA ALA A 221 25.59 1.92 14.28
C ALA A 221 27.06 2.18 13.97
N TYR A 222 27.61 1.54 12.93
CA TYR A 222 28.99 1.78 12.49
C TYR A 222 29.17 3.23 11.98
N LEU A 223 28.25 3.71 11.14
CA LEU A 223 28.29 5.07 10.61
C LEU A 223 28.07 6.12 11.70
N HIS A 224 27.28 5.81 12.72
CA HIS A 224 27.07 6.67 13.88
C HIS A 224 28.41 6.98 14.55
N ASN A 225 29.18 5.95 14.89
CA ASN A 225 30.48 6.09 15.56
C ASN A 225 31.46 6.98 14.78
N ILE A 226 31.48 6.87 13.45
CA ILE A 226 32.36 7.69 12.61
C ILE A 226 31.83 9.12 12.50
N SER A 227 30.50 9.27 12.43
CA SER A 227 29.84 10.56 12.26
C SER A 227 29.92 11.47 13.50
N LEU A 228 30.25 10.94 14.68
CA LEU A 228 30.41 11.72 15.92
C LEU A 228 31.46 12.84 15.79
N ASN A 229 32.45 12.65 14.93
CA ASN A 229 33.49 13.65 14.66
C ASN A 229 33.06 14.72 13.64
N PHE A 230 31.81 14.69 13.18
CA PHE A 230 31.27 15.59 12.18
C PHE A 230 30.05 16.34 12.71
N SER A 231 29.65 17.41 12.02
CA SER A 231 28.57 18.31 12.44
C SER A 231 27.18 17.68 12.52
N ARG A 232 26.98 16.48 11.95
CA ARG A 232 25.68 15.80 11.92
C ARG A 232 25.86 14.30 12.15
N PRO A 233 25.27 13.75 13.23
CA PRO A 233 25.36 12.33 13.52
C PRO A 233 24.47 11.53 12.56
N HIS A 234 24.95 10.35 12.17
CA HIS A 234 24.19 9.34 11.43
C HIS A 234 23.41 8.50 12.44
N LEU A 235 22.11 8.74 12.59
CA LEU A 235 21.28 8.07 13.61
C LEU A 235 20.11 7.36 12.95
N ALA A 236 20.17 6.02 12.93
CA ALA A 236 19.09 5.15 12.46
C ALA A 236 18.51 5.54 11.08
N CYS A 237 19.34 6.05 10.15
CA CYS A 237 18.84 6.58 8.88
C CYS A 237 18.40 5.45 7.96
N PHE A 238 19.28 4.47 7.71
CA PHE A 238 18.93 3.32 6.87
C PHE A 238 17.89 2.42 7.55
N GLY A 239 18.01 2.23 8.87
CA GLY A 239 17.03 1.50 9.68
C GLY A 239 15.63 2.11 9.57
N THR A 240 15.50 3.44 9.67
CA THR A 240 14.19 4.11 9.49
C THR A 240 13.66 3.97 8.06
N TRP A 241 14.53 3.98 7.03
CA TRP A 241 14.11 3.78 5.65
C TRP A 241 13.60 2.36 5.38
N ILE A 242 14.31 1.33 5.86
CA ILE A 242 13.86 -0.06 5.74
C ILE A 242 12.60 -0.32 6.60
N LEU A 243 12.53 0.26 7.80
CA LEU A 243 11.37 0.18 8.67
C LEU A 243 10.11 0.73 7.99
N TYR A 244 10.19 1.86 7.29
CA TYR A 244 9.07 2.42 6.53
C TYR A 244 8.47 1.42 5.54
N HIS A 245 9.31 0.75 4.75
CA HIS A 245 8.87 -0.25 3.77
C HIS A 245 8.34 -1.51 4.45
N THR A 246 9.01 -1.97 5.52
CA THR A 246 8.59 -3.13 6.31
C THR A 246 7.19 -2.92 6.88
N LEU A 247 6.92 -1.75 7.47
CA LEU A 247 5.60 -1.38 7.99
C LEU A 247 4.55 -1.35 6.88
N LYS A 248 4.87 -0.81 5.70
CA LYS A 248 3.97 -0.85 4.54
C LYS A 248 3.64 -2.30 4.13
N ILE A 249 4.62 -3.19 4.09
CA ILE A 249 4.44 -4.62 3.77
C ILE A 249 3.56 -5.30 4.84
N MET A 250 3.80 -5.05 6.13
CA MET A 250 2.96 -5.58 7.23
C MET A 250 1.51 -5.12 7.11
N ILE A 251 1.29 -3.83 6.83
CA ILE A 251 -0.05 -3.25 6.64
C ILE A 251 -0.73 -3.89 5.41
N MET A 252 -0.02 -3.99 4.27
CA MET A 252 -0.54 -4.66 3.08
C MET A 252 -0.91 -6.12 3.35
N TYR A 253 -0.09 -6.83 4.13
CA TYR A 253 -0.38 -8.19 4.56
C TYR A 253 -1.68 -8.22 5.34
N LEU A 254 -1.86 -7.44 6.41
CA LEU A 254 -3.11 -7.45 7.17
C LEU A 254 -4.32 -7.06 6.32
N LEU A 255 -4.24 -5.97 5.56
CA LEU A 255 -5.36 -5.44 4.79
C LEU A 255 -5.82 -6.38 3.67
N SER A 256 -4.91 -7.11 3.03
CA SER A 256 -5.27 -8.11 2.02
C SER A 256 -6.14 -9.25 2.59
N GLY A 257 -6.17 -9.45 3.91
CA GLY A 257 -7.04 -10.44 4.52
C GLY A 257 -8.50 -10.01 4.57
N PHE A 258 -8.78 -8.71 4.62
CA PHE A 258 -10.13 -8.20 4.38
C PHE A 258 -10.50 -8.34 2.90
N GLU A 259 -9.60 -7.98 1.99
CA GLU A 259 -9.87 -8.06 0.54
C GLU A 259 -10.16 -9.49 0.06
N LEU A 260 -9.57 -10.49 0.71
CA LEU A 260 -9.69 -11.90 0.39
C LEU A 260 -10.67 -12.64 1.32
N GLU A 261 -11.37 -11.91 2.20
CA GLU A 261 -12.36 -12.47 3.14
C GLU A 261 -11.78 -13.59 4.03
N LEU A 262 -10.52 -13.44 4.45
CA LEU A 262 -9.79 -14.43 5.26
C LEU A 262 -10.06 -14.31 6.77
N TYR A 263 -10.70 -13.23 7.19
CA TYR A 263 -11.02 -12.96 8.58
C TYR A 263 -12.51 -13.13 8.81
N SER A 264 -12.88 -13.85 9.86
CA SER A 264 -14.25 -13.84 10.36
C SER A 264 -14.52 -12.54 11.14
N VAL A 265 -15.80 -12.14 11.24
CA VAL A 265 -16.19 -10.87 11.90
C VAL A 265 -15.68 -10.77 13.34
N HIS A 266 -15.69 -11.88 14.09
CA HIS A 266 -15.20 -11.93 15.46
C HIS A 266 -13.67 -11.76 15.57
N GLU A 267 -12.93 -11.78 14.46
CA GLU A 267 -11.48 -11.56 14.41
C GLU A 267 -11.13 -10.08 14.15
N TYR A 268 -12.07 -9.30 13.61
CA TYR A 268 -11.79 -7.95 13.11
C TYR A 268 -11.18 -7.03 14.17
N TYR A 269 -11.57 -7.19 15.43
CA TYR A 269 -11.19 -6.26 16.48
C TYR A 269 -9.68 -6.29 16.77
N TYR A 270 -9.05 -7.47 16.79
CA TYR A 270 -7.60 -7.54 17.01
C TYR A 270 -6.81 -7.17 15.76
N ILE A 271 -7.36 -7.38 14.57
CA ILE A 271 -6.73 -6.92 13.31
C ILE A 271 -6.71 -5.38 13.28
N TYR A 272 -7.86 -4.73 13.51
CA TYR A 272 -7.94 -3.27 13.57
C TYR A 272 -7.18 -2.70 14.76
N TRP A 273 -7.18 -3.38 15.91
CA TRP A 273 -6.37 -2.98 17.06
C TRP A 273 -4.89 -2.94 16.72
N TYR A 274 -4.36 -4.00 16.09
CA TYR A 274 -2.95 -4.09 15.74
C TYR A 274 -2.55 -3.01 14.72
N LEU A 275 -3.43 -2.72 13.75
CA LEU A 275 -3.26 -1.60 12.83
C LEU A 275 -3.25 -0.25 13.56
N TYR A 276 -4.17 -0.05 14.51
CA TYR A 276 -4.39 1.18 15.25
C TYR A 276 -3.29 1.51 16.26
N GLU A 277 -3.08 0.62 17.24
CA GLU A 277 -2.13 0.85 18.35
C GLU A 277 -0.68 0.72 17.89
N PHE A 278 -0.43 -0.12 16.88
CA PHE A 278 0.94 -0.49 16.50
C PHE A 278 1.32 0.04 15.13
N LEU A 279 0.84 -0.56 14.04
CA LEU A 279 1.45 -0.38 12.73
C LEU A 279 1.36 1.05 12.19
N TYR A 280 0.19 1.69 12.26
CA TYR A 280 0.08 3.07 11.79
C TYR A 280 0.81 4.07 12.69
N GLY A 281 0.86 3.82 14.01
CA GLY A 281 1.65 4.63 14.94
C GLY A 281 3.13 4.63 14.58
N TRP A 282 3.71 3.44 14.42
CA TRP A 282 5.10 3.27 13.98
C TRP A 282 5.37 3.90 12.60
N LEU A 283 4.44 3.75 11.65
CA LEU A 283 4.58 4.32 10.30
C LEU A 283 4.61 5.86 10.34
N VAL A 284 3.71 6.45 11.12
CA VAL A 284 3.67 7.90 11.35
C VAL A 284 4.95 8.39 12.03
N SER A 285 5.46 7.66 13.02
CA SER A 285 6.73 7.98 13.67
C SER A 285 7.93 7.91 12.72
N ALA A 286 7.99 6.89 11.86
CA ALA A 286 9.05 6.76 10.85
C ALA A 286 9.03 7.93 9.85
N LEU A 287 7.84 8.30 9.35
CA LEU A 287 7.66 9.45 8.45
C LEU A 287 8.03 10.78 9.15
N THR A 288 7.60 10.95 10.40
CA THR A 288 7.91 12.16 11.17
C THR A 288 9.41 12.30 11.40
N ARG A 289 10.11 11.20 11.69
CA ARG A 289 11.58 11.19 11.80
C ARG A 289 12.22 11.56 10.48
N ALA A 290 11.77 10.97 9.37
CA ALA A 290 12.27 11.31 8.04
C ALA A 290 12.11 12.80 7.72
N ASP A 291 10.93 13.38 7.98
CA ASP A 291 10.66 14.82 7.83
C ASP A 291 11.64 15.68 8.64
N THR A 292 11.89 15.35 9.91
CA THR A 292 12.85 16.07 10.76
C THR A 292 14.25 16.04 10.15
N PHE A 293 14.71 14.88 9.69
CA PHE A 293 16.02 14.75 9.06
C PHE A 293 16.15 15.55 7.75
N LEU A 294 15.08 15.65 6.95
CA LEU A 294 15.06 16.47 5.74
C LEU A 294 15.13 17.97 6.06
N ILE A 295 14.39 18.43 7.07
CA ILE A 295 14.41 19.83 7.52
C ILE A 295 15.80 20.22 8.03
N GLU A 296 16.43 19.37 8.85
CA GLU A 296 17.80 19.59 9.32
C GLU A 296 18.80 19.69 8.17
N GLN A 297 18.70 18.78 7.19
CA GLN A 297 19.58 18.78 6.02
C GLN A 297 19.42 20.06 5.18
N GLU A 298 18.18 20.53 5.01
CA GLU A 298 17.90 21.79 4.31
C GLU A 298 18.54 22.98 5.05
N LEU A 299 18.40 23.05 6.37
CA LEU A 299 19.01 24.09 7.20
C LEU A 299 20.54 24.11 7.07
N ILE A 300 21.20 22.95 7.13
CA ILE A 300 22.65 22.85 6.94
C ILE A 300 23.06 23.34 5.55
N THR A 301 22.29 22.97 4.52
CA THR A 301 22.55 23.38 3.14
C THR A 301 22.37 24.89 2.95
N GLU A 302 21.39 25.51 3.62
CA GLU A 302 21.18 26.96 3.62
C GLU A 302 22.32 27.71 4.31
N VAL A 303 22.80 27.23 5.47
CA VAL A 303 23.93 27.82 6.19
C VAL A 303 25.21 27.75 5.35
N GLN A 304 25.49 26.62 4.70
CA GLN A 304 26.65 26.47 3.81
C GLN A 304 26.58 27.39 2.59
N LYS A 305 25.39 27.64 2.04
CA LYS A 305 25.19 28.58 0.91
C LYS A 305 25.30 30.05 1.33
N SER A 306 24.87 30.39 2.54
CA SER A 306 24.88 31.77 3.07
C SER A 306 26.22 32.21 3.67
N GLY A 307 27.19 31.30 3.80
CA GLY A 307 28.59 31.60 4.16
C GLY A 307 29.39 32.37 3.09
N LYS A 308 28.80 32.66 1.92
CA LYS A 308 29.39 33.51 0.87
C LYS A 308 28.53 34.77 0.64
N GLY A 309 28.64 35.75 1.55
CA GLY A 309 28.23 37.13 1.27
C GLY A 309 26.84 37.57 1.78
N THR A 310 26.91 38.66 2.56
CA THR A 310 25.94 39.76 2.76
C THR A 310 24.60 39.54 3.49
N ASN A 311 24.55 40.18 4.67
CA ASN A 311 23.42 40.81 5.37
C ASN A 311 22.05 40.86 4.66
N LYS A 312 21.25 39.79 4.77
CA LYS A 312 19.77 39.85 4.81
C LYS A 312 19.23 38.87 5.86
N LYS A 313 19.57 39.11 7.13
CA LYS A 313 18.92 38.43 8.26
C LYS A 313 17.54 39.06 8.50
N LYS A 314 16.54 38.18 8.72
CA LYS A 314 15.14 38.45 9.17
C LYS A 314 14.06 38.66 8.11
N SER A 315 13.95 37.83 7.09
CA SER A 315 12.64 37.56 6.45
C SER A 315 12.68 36.28 5.60
N ARG A 316 12.46 35.12 6.23
CA ARG A 316 11.93 33.90 5.59
C ARG A 316 11.70 32.75 6.60
N TYR A 317 11.08 33.02 7.75
CA TYR A 317 10.35 31.97 8.49
C TYR A 317 8.98 31.69 7.82
N LYS A 318 8.95 31.57 6.48
CA LYS A 318 7.78 30.97 5.84
C LYS A 318 7.76 29.52 6.30
N LYS A 319 6.62 29.03 6.82
CA LYS A 319 6.39 27.62 7.16
C LYS A 319 7.07 26.74 6.12
N LYS A 320 8.21 26.13 6.47
CA LYS A 320 8.97 25.30 5.55
C LYS A 320 8.13 24.09 5.17
N SER A 321 8.20 23.72 3.89
CA SER A 321 7.44 22.59 3.36
C SER A 321 7.88 21.32 4.08
N ARG A 322 6.95 20.60 4.70
CA ARG A 322 7.18 19.29 5.30
C ARG A 322 6.84 18.22 4.25
N PRO A 323 7.83 17.56 3.63
CA PRO A 323 7.60 16.67 2.48
C PRO A 323 6.57 15.57 2.75
N TYR A 324 6.58 14.99 3.95
CA TYR A 324 5.68 13.88 4.32
C TYR A 324 4.43 14.29 5.08
N ASN A 325 4.16 15.58 5.27
CA ASN A 325 3.03 16.01 6.09
C ASN A 325 1.68 15.50 5.56
N ARG A 326 1.50 15.43 4.24
CA ARG A 326 0.29 14.85 3.64
C ARG A 326 0.14 13.37 4.01
N ASP A 327 1.20 12.59 3.87
CA ASP A 327 1.18 11.15 4.14
C ASP A 327 1.02 10.88 5.64
N ILE A 328 1.66 11.68 6.50
CA ILE A 328 1.48 11.64 7.95
C ILE A 328 0.00 11.85 8.31
N LEU A 329 -0.64 12.90 7.79
CA LEU A 329 -2.06 13.16 8.05
C LEU A 329 -2.94 12.02 7.54
N TYR A 330 -2.62 11.48 6.36
CA TYR A 330 -3.37 10.36 5.76
C TYR A 330 -3.27 9.10 6.62
N TYR A 331 -2.08 8.71 7.04
CA TYR A 331 -1.89 7.53 7.89
C TYR A 331 -2.42 7.73 9.31
N GLN A 332 -2.39 8.95 9.86
CA GLN A 332 -3.08 9.28 11.11
C GLN A 332 -4.60 9.16 10.98
N ALA A 333 -5.17 9.51 9.82
CA ALA A 333 -6.59 9.34 9.55
C ALA A 333 -6.94 7.85 9.48
N LEU A 334 -6.14 7.03 8.78
CA LEU A 334 -6.30 5.57 8.75
C LEU A 334 -6.12 4.92 10.12
N GLN A 335 -5.16 5.39 10.92
CA GLN A 335 -5.00 4.99 12.31
C GLN A 335 -6.31 5.19 13.08
N ASN A 336 -6.88 6.40 13.00
CA ASN A 336 -8.15 6.70 13.66
C ASN A 336 -9.34 5.93 13.08
N MET A 337 -9.36 5.60 11.78
CA MET A 337 -10.35 4.68 11.23
C MET A 337 -10.27 3.32 11.95
N CYS A 338 -9.08 2.74 12.05
CA CYS A 338 -8.85 1.48 12.76
C CYS A 338 -9.23 1.56 14.25
N GLY A 339 -8.89 2.67 14.92
CA GLY A 339 -9.30 2.92 16.31
C GLY A 339 -10.82 2.94 16.48
N GLY A 340 -11.54 3.57 15.54
CA GLY A 340 -13.00 3.56 15.49
C GLY A 340 -13.59 2.15 15.42
N TYR A 341 -13.09 1.31 14.50
CA TYR A 341 -13.54 -0.08 14.35
C TYR A 341 -13.18 -0.95 15.56
N TYR A 342 -11.95 -0.83 16.06
CA TYR A 342 -11.52 -1.57 17.25
C TYR A 342 -12.47 -1.32 18.43
N LYS A 343 -12.74 -0.04 18.75
CA LYS A 343 -13.65 0.32 19.84
C LYS A 343 -15.09 -0.12 19.56
N ALA A 344 -15.57 0.03 18.33
CA ALA A 344 -16.91 -0.44 17.92
C ALA A 344 -17.08 -1.94 18.17
N LEU A 345 -16.14 -2.76 17.67
CA LEU A 345 -16.19 -4.21 17.77
C LEU A 345 -16.05 -4.69 19.22
N MET A 346 -15.26 -4.01 20.04
CA MET A 346 -15.22 -4.29 21.48
C MET A 346 -16.54 -3.96 22.16
N GLY A 347 -17.18 -2.84 21.82
CA GLY A 347 -18.53 -2.54 22.31
C GLY A 347 -19.55 -3.60 21.90
N PHE A 348 -19.54 -4.03 20.64
CA PHE A 348 -20.41 -5.10 20.14
C PHE A 348 -20.16 -6.43 20.85
N ARG A 349 -18.90 -6.77 21.14
CA ARG A 349 -18.55 -7.97 21.90
C ARG A 349 -19.12 -7.91 23.32
N MET A 350 -19.01 -6.75 23.99
CA MET A 350 -19.53 -6.56 25.34
C MET A 350 -21.06 -6.62 25.41
N ASP A 351 -21.75 -6.11 24.38
CA ASP A 351 -23.20 -6.22 24.24
C ASP A 351 -23.67 -7.61 23.78
N GLY A 352 -22.78 -8.58 23.55
CA GLY A 352 -23.14 -9.91 23.04
C GLY A 352 -23.62 -9.92 21.58
N LYS A 353 -23.35 -8.84 20.82
CA LYS A 353 -23.79 -8.66 19.42
C LYS A 353 -22.83 -9.28 18.39
N LEU A 354 -21.70 -9.83 18.83
CA LEU A 354 -20.79 -10.58 17.95
C LEU A 354 -20.95 -12.07 18.20
N ALA A 355 -21.21 -12.82 17.13
CA ALA A 355 -21.20 -14.28 17.18
C ALA A 355 -19.77 -14.79 17.43
N MET A 356 -19.54 -15.30 18.64
CA MET A 356 -18.26 -15.89 19.03
C MET A 356 -18.27 -17.39 18.76
N PRO A 357 -17.15 -17.97 18.29
CA PRO A 357 -17.04 -19.42 18.19
C PRO A 357 -17.16 -20.11 19.55
N HIS A 358 -17.57 -21.38 19.54
CA HIS A 358 -17.74 -22.17 20.75
C HIS A 358 -16.37 -22.50 21.38
N PRO A 359 -16.13 -22.19 22.67
CA PRO A 359 -14.80 -22.32 23.30
C PRO A 359 -14.19 -23.74 23.29
N GLN A 360 -15.01 -24.79 23.22
CA GLN A 360 -14.51 -26.17 23.15
C GLN A 360 -13.78 -26.50 21.85
N PHE A 361 -14.09 -25.80 20.76
CA PHE A 361 -13.54 -26.07 19.42
C PHE A 361 -12.70 -24.90 18.91
N ASP A 362 -12.45 -23.89 19.74
CA ASP A 362 -11.90 -22.61 19.31
C ASP A 362 -11.01 -21.97 20.38
N SER A 363 -9.90 -21.40 19.94
CA SER A 363 -8.98 -20.63 20.79
C SER A 363 -8.59 -19.33 20.10
N GLU A 364 -8.99 -18.21 20.73
CA GLU A 364 -8.65 -16.86 20.26
C GLU A 364 -7.14 -16.66 20.17
N GLN A 365 -6.38 -17.29 21.08
CA GLN A 365 -4.92 -17.29 21.04
C GLN A 365 -4.39 -17.90 19.75
N VAL A 366 -4.85 -19.11 19.39
CA VAL A 366 -4.39 -19.81 18.18
C VAL A 366 -4.71 -19.01 16.92
N ARG A 367 -5.91 -18.40 16.85
CA ARG A 367 -6.26 -17.52 15.72
C ARG A 367 -5.34 -16.31 15.66
N PHE A 368 -5.17 -15.60 16.78
CA PHE A 368 -4.31 -14.43 16.87
C PHE A 368 -2.88 -14.76 16.41
N GLU A 369 -2.27 -15.77 17.03
CA GLU A 369 -0.91 -16.21 16.71
C GLU A 369 -0.77 -16.58 15.24
N HIS A 370 -1.75 -17.28 14.66
CA HIS A 370 -1.75 -17.62 13.24
C HIS A 370 -1.88 -16.39 12.33
N ARG A 371 -2.73 -15.39 12.68
CA ARG A 371 -2.89 -14.17 11.87
C ARG A 371 -1.62 -13.32 11.84
N PHE A 372 -0.88 -13.29 12.95
CA PHE A 372 0.32 -12.49 13.11
C PHE A 372 1.62 -13.29 12.97
N ALA A 373 1.56 -14.59 12.66
CA ALA A 373 2.73 -15.47 12.54
C ALA A 373 3.83 -14.92 11.61
N PRO A 374 3.53 -14.29 10.45
CA PRO A 374 4.58 -13.74 9.59
C PRO A 374 5.36 -12.56 10.19
N PHE A 375 4.93 -12.02 11.33
CA PHE A 375 5.61 -10.90 12.00
C PHE A 375 6.61 -11.37 13.06
N GLN A 376 6.63 -12.66 13.40
CA GLN A 376 7.39 -13.18 14.55
C GLN A 376 8.91 -13.00 14.41
N ASN A 377 9.43 -12.94 13.18
CA ASN A 377 10.87 -12.78 12.95
C ASN A 377 11.33 -11.30 12.97
N LEU A 378 10.40 -10.35 12.96
CA LEU A 378 10.74 -8.92 12.93
C LEU A 378 11.16 -8.43 14.31
N LEU A 379 12.29 -7.70 14.38
CA LEU A 379 12.73 -7.07 15.63
C LEU A 379 12.02 -5.74 15.87
N THR A 380 11.86 -4.93 14.81
CA THR A 380 11.29 -3.58 14.90
C THR A 380 10.16 -3.40 13.86
N PRO A 381 8.91 -3.15 14.28
CA PRO A 381 8.47 -3.10 15.66
C PRO A 381 8.29 -4.52 16.24
N PRO A 382 8.54 -4.75 17.53
CA PRO A 382 8.50 -6.10 18.11
C PRO A 382 7.10 -6.70 18.04
N PRO A 383 6.94 -7.97 17.64
CA PRO A 383 5.63 -8.60 17.52
C PRO A 383 4.93 -8.67 18.88
N VAL A 384 3.71 -8.17 18.96
CA VAL A 384 2.90 -8.25 20.18
C VAL A 384 2.41 -9.68 20.36
N GLN A 385 2.76 -10.30 21.49
CA GLN A 385 2.31 -11.65 21.82
C GLN A 385 0.88 -11.64 22.37
N TYR A 386 0.16 -12.75 22.23
CA TYR A 386 -1.25 -12.82 22.64
C TYR A 386 -1.51 -12.43 24.11
N PRO A 387 -0.70 -12.85 25.12
CA PRO A 387 -0.89 -12.42 26.49
C PRO A 387 -0.76 -10.91 26.66
N GLU A 388 0.18 -10.28 25.95
CA GLU A 388 0.35 -8.83 25.97
C GLU A 388 -0.86 -8.13 25.34
N PHE A 389 -1.33 -8.60 24.18
CA PHE A 389 -2.57 -8.12 23.58
C PHE A 389 -3.75 -8.17 24.56
N ARG A 390 -3.94 -9.30 25.26
CA ARG A 390 -5.00 -9.46 26.26
C ARG A 390 -4.84 -8.49 27.44
N ASN A 391 -3.63 -8.25 27.90
CA ASN A 391 -3.35 -7.27 28.95
C ASN A 391 -3.68 -5.83 28.48
N LEU A 392 -3.24 -5.47 27.28
CA LEU A 392 -3.44 -4.13 26.70
C LEU A 392 -4.92 -3.83 26.38
N THR A 393 -5.72 -4.86 26.11
CA THR A 393 -7.16 -4.75 25.80
C THR A 393 -8.07 -5.09 26.97
N SER A 394 -7.51 -5.46 28.12
CA SER A 394 -8.30 -5.80 29.31
C SER A 394 -9.06 -4.57 29.87
N PRO A 395 -10.37 -4.69 30.17
CA PRO A 395 -11.16 -3.61 30.75
C PRO A 395 -10.60 -3.08 32.09
N GLY A 396 -9.92 -3.94 32.86
CA GLY A 396 -9.38 -3.62 34.19
C GLY A 396 -8.15 -2.70 34.20
N ARG A 397 -7.55 -2.40 33.04
CA ARG A 397 -6.37 -1.52 32.96
C ARG A 397 -6.71 -0.04 33.21
N TYR A 398 -7.95 0.36 32.93
CA TYR A 398 -8.42 1.74 33.13
C TYR A 398 -9.08 1.87 34.51
N GLN A 399 -8.26 1.81 35.57
CA GLN A 399 -8.68 1.79 36.98
C GLN A 399 -9.50 3.00 37.47
N GLN A 400 -9.79 3.98 36.61
CA GLN A 400 -10.51 5.20 37.00
C GLN A 400 -12.00 5.20 36.62
N GLN A 401 -12.45 4.40 35.65
CA GLN A 401 -13.87 4.30 35.27
C GLN A 401 -14.22 2.90 34.73
N PRO A 402 -15.43 2.36 35.03
CA PRO A 402 -15.88 1.12 34.43
C PRO A 402 -15.99 1.29 32.91
N VAL A 403 -15.20 0.52 32.17
CA VAL A 403 -15.26 0.47 30.70
C VAL A 403 -16.43 -0.41 30.31
N ASP A 404 -17.57 0.19 29.99
CA ASP A 404 -18.74 -0.48 29.43
C ASP A 404 -18.82 -0.32 27.89
N SER A 405 -19.82 -0.94 27.26
CA SER A 405 -20.01 -0.85 25.82
C SER A 405 -20.30 0.59 25.36
N MET A 406 -21.02 1.37 26.16
CA MET A 406 -21.32 2.77 25.88
C MET A 406 -20.05 3.64 25.83
N TYR A 407 -19.14 3.46 26.79
CA TYR A 407 -17.83 4.11 26.79
C TYR A 407 -17.06 3.78 25.50
N LEU A 408 -17.06 2.51 25.08
CA LEU A 408 -16.39 2.07 23.86
C LEU A 408 -17.01 2.69 22.60
N TYR A 409 -18.34 2.78 22.51
CA TYR A 409 -19.00 3.46 21.39
C TYR A 409 -18.67 4.96 21.34
N ILE A 410 -18.60 5.63 22.49
CA ILE A 410 -18.18 7.04 22.57
C ILE A 410 -16.71 7.20 22.17
N ALA A 411 -15.82 6.30 22.62
CA ALA A 411 -14.41 6.30 22.21
C ALA A 411 -14.28 6.09 20.69
N GLY A 412 -15.03 5.15 20.12
CA GLY A 412 -15.08 4.92 18.67
C GLY A 412 -15.61 6.14 17.90
N CYS A 413 -16.62 6.85 18.43
CA CYS A 413 -17.09 8.12 17.86
C CYS A 413 -15.95 9.15 17.77
N LYS A 414 -15.17 9.32 18.85
CA LYS A 414 -14.05 10.27 18.87
C LYS A 414 -13.04 9.95 17.77
N HIS A 415 -12.71 8.67 17.59
CA HIS A 415 -11.80 8.23 16.54
C HIS A 415 -12.35 8.50 15.12
N PHE A 416 -13.58 8.08 14.81
CA PHE A 416 -14.16 8.37 13.49
C PHE A 416 -14.29 9.89 13.22
N HIS A 417 -14.55 10.68 14.26
CA HIS A 417 -14.56 12.14 14.15
C HIS A 417 -13.17 12.71 13.84
N GLN A 418 -12.13 12.24 14.52
CA GLN A 418 -10.74 12.65 14.25
C GLN A 418 -10.30 12.25 12.84
N ALA A 419 -10.62 11.02 12.41
CA ALA A 419 -10.37 10.58 11.04
C ALA A 419 -11.04 11.50 10.00
N LYS A 420 -12.32 11.83 10.22
CA LYS A 420 -13.07 12.80 9.39
C LYS A 420 -12.34 14.14 9.30
N GLN A 421 -11.95 14.73 10.44
CA GLN A 421 -11.26 16.03 10.47
C GLN A 421 -9.93 16.01 9.71
N LEU A 422 -9.16 14.93 9.86
CA LEU A 422 -7.89 14.75 9.15
C LEU A 422 -8.13 14.64 7.63
N PHE A 423 -9.09 13.83 7.18
CA PHE A 423 -9.44 13.72 5.75
C PHE A 423 -9.96 15.05 5.18
N GLU A 424 -10.77 15.80 5.94
CA GLU A 424 -11.23 17.14 5.55
C GLU A 424 -10.10 18.18 5.50
N THR A 425 -9.01 17.96 6.24
CA THR A 425 -7.79 18.80 6.15
C THR A 425 -6.97 18.46 4.90
N ILE A 426 -6.95 17.19 4.48
CA ILE A 426 -6.23 16.73 3.29
C ILE A 426 -6.96 17.15 2.00
N SER A 427 -8.30 17.10 1.98
CA SER A 427 -9.08 17.36 0.77
C SER A 427 -8.86 18.75 0.11
N PRO A 428 -8.68 19.86 0.86
CA PRO A 428 -8.28 21.16 0.30
C PRO A 428 -6.85 21.18 -0.25
N LEU A 429 -5.92 20.49 0.42
CA LEU A 429 -4.52 20.34 -0.05
C LEU A 429 -4.49 19.61 -1.40
N ASP A 430 -5.36 18.61 -1.56
CA ASP A 430 -5.51 17.90 -2.83
C ASP A 430 -6.09 18.79 -3.93
N GLY A 431 -6.83 19.88 -3.64
CA GLY A 431 -7.29 20.83 -4.68
C GLY A 431 -6.14 21.63 -5.31
N GLU A 432 -5.19 22.05 -4.47
CA GLU A 432 -4.01 22.83 -4.86
C GLU A 432 -2.93 21.95 -5.53
N VAL A 433 -2.74 20.73 -4.99
CA VAL A 433 -1.90 19.68 -5.59
C VAL A 433 -2.53 19.12 -6.85
N SER A 434 -3.86 18.97 -6.92
CA SER A 434 -4.58 18.56 -8.13
C SER A 434 -4.54 19.64 -9.20
N MET A 435 -4.42 20.94 -8.93
CA MET A 435 -4.14 21.90 -10.01
C MET A 435 -2.74 21.72 -10.63
N LYS A 436 -1.74 21.32 -9.84
CA LYS A 436 -0.38 21.03 -10.34
C LYS A 436 -0.25 19.63 -10.97
N LEU A 437 -0.98 18.63 -10.47
CA LEU A 437 -1.00 17.24 -10.98
C LEU A 437 -2.12 16.96 -11.99
N LYS A 438 -3.10 17.86 -12.18
CA LYS A 438 -4.04 17.80 -13.32
C LYS A 438 -3.31 17.99 -14.65
N ALA A 439 -2.13 18.60 -14.63
CA ALA A 439 -1.24 18.63 -15.79
C ALA A 439 -0.52 17.29 -16.00
N GLU A 440 -0.19 16.53 -14.95
CA GLU A 440 0.70 15.38 -15.06
C GLU A 440 0.48 14.33 -13.95
N HIS A 441 0.08 13.13 -14.37
CA HIS A 441 0.35 11.81 -13.74
C HIS A 441 -0.42 11.41 -12.44
N LEU A 442 -1.05 10.22 -12.51
CA LEU A 442 -1.78 9.44 -11.48
C LEU A 442 -3.15 9.97 -10.96
N LYS A 443 -4.22 9.52 -11.62
CA LYS A 443 -5.58 9.40 -11.03
C LYS A 443 -5.67 8.21 -10.04
N GLY A 444 -4.70 7.99 -9.15
CA GLY A 444 -4.62 6.75 -8.35
C GLY A 444 -4.88 6.91 -6.85
N SER A 445 -4.11 7.78 -6.19
CA SER A 445 -4.17 7.97 -4.73
C SER A 445 -5.34 8.85 -4.21
N PRO A 446 -5.77 9.95 -4.89
CA PRO A 446 -6.79 10.86 -4.33
C PRO A 446 -8.25 10.34 -4.42
N LEU A 447 -8.52 9.20 -5.07
CA LEU A 447 -9.89 8.71 -5.24
C LEU A 447 -10.48 8.02 -4.00
N GLN A 448 -9.66 7.58 -3.04
CA GLN A 448 -10.14 6.88 -1.85
C GLN A 448 -10.54 7.82 -0.71
N ILE A 449 -10.04 9.07 -0.67
CA ILE A 449 -10.34 9.99 0.44
C ILE A 449 -11.85 10.30 0.55
N PRO A 450 -12.59 10.58 -0.54
CA PRO A 450 -14.03 10.78 -0.46
C PRO A 450 -14.79 9.56 0.06
N GLU A 451 -14.37 8.36 -0.34
CA GLU A 451 -14.94 7.08 0.12
C GLU A 451 -14.70 6.89 1.63
N LEU A 452 -13.45 7.06 2.08
CA LEU A 452 -13.08 6.95 3.49
C LEU A 452 -13.75 8.04 4.34
N LEU A 453 -13.89 9.25 3.81
CA LEU A 453 -14.61 10.34 4.46
C LEU A 453 -16.09 10.00 4.63
N LYS A 454 -16.74 9.44 3.60
CA LYS A 454 -18.11 8.93 3.70
C LYS A 454 -18.23 7.87 4.78
N ILE A 455 -17.35 6.87 4.78
CA ILE A 455 -17.35 5.78 5.76
C ILE A 455 -17.17 6.33 7.18
N SER A 456 -16.20 7.23 7.41
CA SER A 456 -15.96 7.84 8.73
C SER A 456 -17.19 8.60 9.25
N LYS A 457 -17.87 9.36 8.38
CA LYS A 457 -19.10 10.11 8.73
C LYS A 457 -20.24 9.17 9.08
N THR A 458 -20.47 8.14 8.28
CA THR A 458 -21.54 7.17 8.52
C THR A 458 -21.30 6.39 9.81
N ASN A 459 -20.10 5.85 10.00
CA ASN A 459 -19.79 5.04 11.18
C ASN A 459 -19.75 5.87 12.47
N PHE A 460 -19.36 7.15 12.40
CA PHE A 460 -19.52 8.10 13.50
C PHE A 460 -20.99 8.21 13.95
N ILE A 461 -21.93 8.35 13.01
CA ILE A 461 -23.37 8.45 13.33
C ILE A 461 -23.87 7.15 13.95
N VAL A 462 -23.49 6.00 13.38
CA VAL A 462 -23.88 4.67 13.87
C VAL A 462 -23.45 4.48 15.33
N LEU A 463 -22.19 4.76 15.65
CA LEU A 463 -21.71 4.66 17.03
C LEU A 463 -22.36 5.69 17.97
N LYS A 464 -22.70 6.88 17.47
CA LYS A 464 -23.39 7.90 18.26
C LYS A 464 -24.81 7.45 18.62
N LEU A 465 -25.51 6.78 17.70
CA LEU A 465 -26.83 6.19 17.96
C LEU A 465 -26.75 5.09 19.01
N LEU A 466 -25.78 4.18 18.90
CA LEU A 466 -25.56 3.11 19.89
C LEU A 466 -25.22 3.67 21.28
N ALA A 467 -24.34 4.67 21.34
CA ALA A 467 -24.03 5.37 22.57
C ALA A 467 -25.25 6.07 23.19
N GLY A 468 -26.22 6.50 22.36
CA GLY A 468 -27.51 7.03 22.80
C GLY A 468 -28.53 5.97 23.22
N GLY A 469 -28.17 4.69 23.25
CA GLY A 469 -29.05 3.57 23.62
C GLY A 469 -29.91 3.02 22.49
N HIS A 470 -29.71 3.46 21.24
CA HIS A 470 -30.44 2.92 20.10
C HIS A 470 -30.13 1.42 19.94
N LYS A 471 -31.17 0.58 19.81
CA LYS A 471 -31.04 -0.88 19.65
C LYS A 471 -30.21 -1.54 20.77
N LYS A 472 -30.29 -1.00 22.00
CA LYS A 472 -29.62 -1.58 23.18
C LYS A 472 -30.06 -3.02 23.43
N GLU A 473 -31.37 -3.27 23.39
CA GLU A 473 -31.97 -4.58 23.63
C GLU A 473 -31.96 -5.51 22.39
N SER A 474 -31.43 -5.07 21.26
CA SER A 474 -31.37 -5.89 20.04
C SER A 474 -30.22 -6.89 20.12
N SER A 475 -30.53 -8.17 19.92
CA SER A 475 -29.55 -9.26 19.80
C SER A 475 -29.06 -9.49 18.38
N ILE A 476 -29.63 -8.78 17.38
CA ILE A 476 -29.26 -8.97 15.98
C ILE A 476 -27.86 -8.35 15.75
N PRO A 477 -26.90 -9.11 15.18
CA PRO A 477 -25.54 -8.63 14.95
C PRO A 477 -25.50 -7.50 13.91
N PRO A 478 -24.54 -6.55 14.02
CA PRO A 478 -24.34 -5.53 13.01
C PRO A 478 -23.78 -6.14 11.70
N GLU A 479 -24.17 -5.56 10.57
CA GLU A 479 -23.61 -5.92 9.27
C GLU A 479 -22.43 -5.03 8.91
N PHE A 480 -21.44 -5.60 8.20
CA PHE A 480 -20.23 -4.92 7.76
C PHE A 480 -20.19 -4.86 6.22
N GLU A 481 -20.53 -3.71 5.64
CA GLU A 481 -20.62 -3.55 4.18
C GLU A 481 -19.31 -3.03 3.57
N PHE A 482 -18.59 -3.89 2.85
CA PHE A 482 -17.31 -3.58 2.17
C PHE A 482 -17.46 -3.07 0.71
N LYS A 483 -18.67 -2.68 0.29
CA LYS A 483 -18.93 -2.25 -1.09
C LYS A 483 -18.21 -0.95 -1.47
N VAL A 484 -18.08 -0.02 -0.51
CA VAL A 484 -17.44 1.28 -0.73
C VAL A 484 -15.92 1.17 -0.63
N ASN A 485 -15.42 0.34 0.29
CA ASN A 485 -13.99 0.12 0.48
C ASN A 485 -13.74 -1.31 0.96
N LYS A 486 -12.71 -1.96 0.40
CA LYS A 486 -12.38 -3.37 0.66
C LYS A 486 -11.77 -3.63 2.05
N HIS A 487 -11.35 -2.58 2.75
CA HIS A 487 -10.66 -2.67 4.04
C HIS A 487 -11.48 -2.09 5.19
N PHE A 488 -12.35 -1.13 4.91
CA PHE A 488 -13.08 -0.34 5.90
C PHE A 488 -14.59 -0.37 5.61
N PRO A 489 -15.37 -1.19 6.34
CA PRO A 489 -16.77 -1.39 6.05
C PRO A 489 -17.67 -0.28 6.61
N ILE A 490 -18.78 0.00 5.92
CA ILE A 490 -19.86 0.75 6.56
C ILE A 490 -20.56 -0.18 7.55
N LEU A 491 -20.68 0.27 8.80
CA LEU A 491 -21.44 -0.42 9.84
C LEU A 491 -22.93 -0.19 9.61
N LYS A 492 -23.73 -1.26 9.60
CA LYS A 492 -25.19 -1.15 9.58
C LYS A 492 -25.78 -1.83 10.79
N LEU A 493 -26.72 -1.13 11.43
CA LEU A 493 -27.54 -1.68 12.49
C LEU A 493 -28.81 -2.26 11.86
N PRO A 494 -29.14 -3.52 12.16
CA PRO A 494 -30.42 -4.12 11.76
C PRO A 494 -31.62 -3.47 12.45
#